data_AF-A0A9J6ESJ8-F1
#
_entry.id   AF-A0A9J6ESJ8-F1
#
_cell.length_a   1.000
_cell.length_b   1.000
_cell.length_c   1.000
_cell.angle_alpha   90.00
_cell.angle_beta   90.00
_cell.angle_gamma   90.00
#
_symmetry.space_group_name_H-M   'P 1'
#
loop_
_entity.id
_entity.type
_entity.pdbx_description
1 polymer ?
#
loop_
_entity_poly.entity_id
_entity_poly.type
_entity_poly.pdbx_seq_one_letter_code
_entity_poly.pdbx_strand_id
1 'polypeptide(L)'
;MGRCDERGTFRLSERVTRRADAARGADGSGAGHTATDSAPLDFPEDAPSSSECDALPACSTTCSAGSNSSSWNADQAVVAALHKRIATLEECLNNIKRKVATLQQQKSRANRRNHELTRNIKKYLSRDQLQGMWTSSMRGKQWSIETIQKGLKLRLACGSRGYNAVRELAVPLQSERTLQRRVENYKFSPGILHEVLMSLALKVKGWCS
;
A
#
# COMPACT_ATOMS: atom_id res chain seq x y z
N MET A 1 -2.08 -41.89 -9.82
CA MET A 1 -2.77 -42.62 -8.73
C MET A 1 -1.85 -42.63 -7.52
N GLY A 2 -2.24 -41.98 -6.43
CA GLY A 2 -1.40 -41.86 -5.22
C GLY A 2 -2.06 -41.01 -4.14
N ARG A 3 -3.02 -41.64 -3.44
CA ARG A 3 -3.59 -41.42 -2.10
C ARG A 3 -3.74 -39.99 -1.55
N CYS A 4 -5.00 -39.59 -1.44
CA CYS A 4 -5.51 -38.63 -0.46
C CYS A 4 -5.47 -39.27 0.94
N ASP A 5 -5.00 -38.53 1.95
CA ASP A 5 -5.27 -38.86 3.35
C ASP A 5 -6.44 -38.03 3.87
N GLU A 6 -7.45 -38.75 4.35
CA GLU A 6 -8.62 -38.24 5.05
C GLU A 6 -8.27 -38.05 6.53
N ARG A 7 -8.15 -36.78 6.93
CA ARG A 7 -8.47 -36.21 8.26
C ARG A 7 -7.83 -34.83 8.38
N GLY A 8 -8.47 -33.84 7.75
CA GLY A 8 -8.12 -32.42 7.86
C GLY A 8 -8.51 -31.82 9.21
N THR A 9 -8.06 -32.39 10.32
CA THR A 9 -8.10 -31.72 11.64
C THR A 9 -6.98 -30.69 11.68
N PHE A 10 -7.34 -29.41 11.55
CA PHE A 10 -6.40 -28.30 11.68
C PHE A 10 -5.95 -28.21 13.15
N ARG A 11 -4.73 -28.66 13.41
CA ARG A 11 -4.10 -28.62 14.74
C ARG A 11 -3.73 -27.16 15.04
N LEU A 12 -4.51 -26.50 15.89
CA LEU A 12 -4.14 -25.22 16.52
C LEU A 12 -2.91 -25.48 17.40
N SER A 13 -1.73 -25.05 16.96
CA SER A 13 -0.54 -25.05 17.81
C SER A 13 -0.56 -23.80 18.69
N GLU A 14 -0.61 -24.03 20.00
CA GLU A 14 -0.56 -23.03 21.05
C GLU A 14 0.80 -22.30 21.14
N ARG A 15 0.69 -21.02 21.54
CA ARG A 15 1.59 -20.20 22.38
C ARG A 15 3.11 -20.21 22.12
N VAL A 16 3.61 -19.02 21.78
CA VAL A 16 4.73 -18.41 22.54
C VAL A 16 4.40 -16.95 22.80
N THR A 17 4.01 -16.65 24.04
CA THR A 17 4.05 -15.29 24.61
C THR A 17 5.49 -14.98 25.03
N ARG A 18 6.13 -13.97 24.43
CA ARG A 18 7.28 -13.31 25.04
C ARG A 18 6.89 -11.88 25.46
N ARG A 19 6.74 -11.74 26.78
CA ARG A 19 6.86 -10.49 27.53
C ARG A 19 8.28 -9.96 27.36
N ALA A 20 8.42 -8.67 27.09
CA ALA A 20 9.60 -7.90 27.45
C ALA A 20 9.09 -6.61 28.10
N ASP A 21 9.39 -6.50 29.40
CA ASP A 21 9.29 -5.28 30.20
C ASP A 21 10.57 -4.44 30.03
N ALA A 22 10.49 -3.17 30.48
CA ALA A 22 11.50 -2.10 30.54
C ALA A 22 11.51 -1.17 29.29
N ALA A 23 11.48 0.16 29.38
CA ALA A 23 11.70 1.07 30.51
C ALA A 23 10.96 2.41 30.30
N ARG A 24 10.74 3.12 31.42
CA ARG A 24 10.26 4.49 31.51
C ARG A 24 11.26 5.49 30.92
N GLY A 25 10.76 6.52 30.26
CA GLY A 25 11.45 7.77 29.97
C GLY A 25 10.41 8.84 29.67
N ALA A 26 10.37 9.88 30.50
CA ALA A 26 9.47 11.01 30.40
C ALA A 26 10.10 12.15 29.58
N ASP A 27 9.22 13.08 29.20
CA ASP A 27 9.42 14.46 28.73
C ASP A 27 9.84 14.75 27.27
N GLY A 28 9.14 15.72 26.69
CA GLY A 28 9.57 16.41 25.47
C GLY A 28 8.44 16.94 24.59
N SER A 29 7.87 18.08 24.96
CA SER A 29 6.99 18.92 24.13
C SER A 29 7.68 19.37 22.84
N GLY A 30 6.94 19.47 21.72
CA GLY A 30 7.46 20.04 20.47
C GLY A 30 6.60 19.78 19.23
N ALA A 31 5.52 20.56 19.07
CA ALA A 31 4.82 20.71 17.79
C ALA A 31 5.52 21.79 16.96
N GLY A 32 5.74 21.53 15.66
CA GLY A 32 6.25 22.57 14.75
C GLY A 32 6.69 22.05 13.39
N HIS A 33 5.73 21.98 12.48
CA HIS A 33 5.81 21.83 11.02
C HIS A 33 7.14 22.21 10.33
N THR A 34 7.59 21.36 9.41
CA THR A 34 8.06 21.83 8.09
C THR A 34 7.69 20.82 7.00
N ALA A 35 7.01 21.33 5.98
CA ALA A 35 6.84 20.70 4.70
C ALA A 35 8.20 20.67 3.98
N THR A 36 8.54 19.56 3.33
CA THR A 36 9.56 19.56 2.28
C THR A 36 8.91 19.22 0.96
N ASP A 37 8.76 20.31 0.22
CA ASP A 37 8.40 20.42 -1.17
C ASP A 37 9.42 19.70 -2.05
N SER A 38 8.94 19.24 -3.19
CA SER A 38 9.73 18.53 -4.19
C SER A 38 10.61 19.53 -4.93
N ALA A 39 11.94 19.39 -4.84
CA ALA A 39 12.88 20.10 -5.69
C ALA A 39 13.59 19.13 -6.66
N PRO A 40 13.96 19.58 -7.88
CA PRO A 40 14.35 18.74 -9.00
C PRO A 40 15.80 18.27 -8.91
N LEU A 41 16.10 17.12 -9.52
CA LEU A 41 17.45 16.59 -9.65
C LEU A 41 18.21 17.36 -10.74
N ASP A 42 19.10 18.27 -10.31
CA ASP A 42 20.15 18.86 -11.13
C ASP A 42 21.20 17.81 -11.50
N PHE A 43 21.51 17.72 -12.79
CA PHE A 43 22.66 16.97 -13.33
C PHE A 43 23.88 17.91 -13.38
N PRO A 44 25.06 17.50 -12.93
CA PRO A 44 26.28 18.27 -13.15
C PRO A 44 26.71 18.18 -14.62
N GLU A 45 26.77 19.34 -15.29
CA GLU A 45 27.60 19.59 -16.46
C GLU A 45 29.06 19.70 -16.01
N ASP A 46 29.92 18.82 -16.49
CA ASP A 46 31.37 19.03 -16.47
C ASP A 46 31.91 18.84 -17.89
N ALA A 47 32.18 19.97 -18.54
CA ALA A 47 33.05 20.08 -19.69
C ALA A 47 34.44 20.52 -19.22
N PRO A 48 35.54 19.95 -19.74
CA PRO A 48 36.83 20.62 -19.67
C PRO A 48 37.18 21.22 -21.04
N SER A 49 37.20 22.54 -21.10
CA SER A 49 38.00 23.32 -22.03
C SER A 49 39.43 23.44 -21.48
N SER A 50 40.43 23.00 -22.24
CA SER A 50 41.80 23.48 -22.06
C SER A 50 42.48 23.55 -23.43
N SER A 51 42.56 24.77 -23.93
CA SER A 51 43.41 25.23 -25.01
C SER A 51 44.85 25.48 -24.54
N GLU A 52 45.77 25.50 -25.51
CA GLU A 52 47.20 25.88 -25.45
C GLU A 52 48.14 24.75 -25.01
N CYS A 53 48.79 24.03 -25.94
CA CYS A 53 49.86 24.37 -26.90
C CYS A 53 51.23 24.55 -26.25
N ASP A 54 52.08 23.51 -26.35
CA ASP A 54 53.53 23.68 -26.31
C ASP A 54 54.26 22.62 -27.13
N ALA A 55 55.09 23.16 -28.03
CA ALA A 55 56.28 22.67 -28.72
C ALA A 55 56.49 21.15 -29.01
N LEU A 56 56.59 20.88 -30.31
CA LEU A 56 57.16 19.69 -30.96
C LEU A 56 58.59 19.38 -30.49
N PRO A 57 58.96 18.10 -30.33
CA PRO A 57 60.33 17.66 -30.60
C PRO A 57 60.46 17.23 -32.06
N ALA A 58 61.42 17.82 -32.77
CA ALA A 58 61.86 17.37 -34.07
C ALA A 58 62.40 15.94 -33.96
N CYS A 59 61.67 14.96 -34.50
CA CYS A 59 62.13 13.60 -34.70
C CYS A 59 62.58 13.46 -36.16
N SER A 60 63.89 13.30 -36.32
CA SER A 60 64.61 13.02 -37.53
C SER A 60 64.09 11.76 -38.23
N THR A 61 63.74 11.95 -39.50
CA THR A 61 63.47 10.89 -40.47
C THR A 61 64.58 9.84 -40.49
N THR A 62 64.26 8.65 -40.00
CA THR A 62 64.82 7.40 -40.51
C THR A 62 63.68 6.52 -40.98
N CYS A 63 63.52 6.47 -42.29
CA CYS A 63 62.55 5.65 -42.99
C CYS A 63 62.90 4.16 -42.84
N SER A 64 62.28 3.51 -41.85
CA SER A 64 62.22 2.04 -41.80
C SER A 64 60.95 1.59 -42.53
N ALA A 65 61.09 1.33 -43.83
CA ALA A 65 60.09 0.65 -44.62
C ALA A 65 60.03 -0.82 -44.19
N GLY A 66 59.06 -1.16 -43.34
CA GLY A 66 58.83 -2.53 -42.92
C GLY A 66 57.68 -2.68 -41.94
N SER A 67 56.58 -3.29 -42.42
CA SER A 67 55.48 -3.89 -41.63
C SER A 67 54.27 -3.01 -41.29
N ASN A 68 53.64 -2.41 -42.30
CA ASN A 68 52.34 -1.71 -42.14
C ASN A 68 51.10 -2.61 -42.32
N SER A 69 51.22 -3.94 -42.28
CA SER A 69 50.05 -4.83 -42.48
C SER A 69 49.42 -5.31 -41.18
N SER A 70 50.19 -5.50 -40.11
CA SER A 70 49.68 -6.06 -38.84
C SER A 70 48.94 -5.04 -37.95
N SER A 71 49.36 -3.78 -37.93
CA SER A 71 48.75 -2.72 -37.08
C SER A 71 47.29 -2.46 -37.45
N TRP A 72 47.01 -2.30 -38.76
CA TRP A 72 45.68 -1.99 -39.27
C TRP A 72 44.68 -3.12 -38.97
N ASN A 73 45.14 -4.37 -38.96
CA ASN A 73 44.30 -5.51 -38.63
C ASN A 73 43.90 -5.54 -37.14
N ALA A 74 44.78 -5.10 -36.24
CA ALA A 74 44.47 -5.00 -34.81
C ALA A 74 43.45 -3.88 -34.55
N ASP A 75 43.64 -2.71 -35.17
CA ASP A 75 42.71 -1.58 -35.06
C ASP A 75 41.33 -1.92 -35.65
N GLN A 76 41.30 -2.61 -36.79
CA GLN A 76 40.06 -3.10 -37.41
C GLN A 76 39.31 -4.08 -36.49
N ALA A 77 40.03 -4.96 -35.79
CA ALA A 77 39.44 -5.92 -34.86
C ALA A 77 38.84 -5.23 -33.62
N VAL A 78 39.51 -4.20 -33.10
CA VAL A 78 39.00 -3.38 -31.98
C VAL A 78 37.74 -2.63 -32.39
N VAL A 79 37.73 -1.98 -33.56
CA VAL A 79 36.55 -1.28 -34.08
C VAL A 79 35.38 -2.25 -34.29
N ALA A 80 35.63 -3.44 -34.83
CA ALA A 80 34.60 -4.48 -34.97
C ALA A 80 34.05 -4.96 -33.61
N ALA A 81 34.90 -5.10 -32.59
CA ALA A 81 34.48 -5.46 -31.24
C ALA A 81 33.62 -4.35 -30.60
N LEU A 82 33.98 -3.08 -30.81
CA LEU A 82 33.21 -1.93 -30.35
C LEU A 82 31.83 -1.86 -31.03
N HIS A 83 31.75 -2.04 -32.36
CA HIS A 83 30.47 -2.08 -33.06
C HIS A 83 29.56 -3.20 -32.57
N LYS A 84 30.12 -4.40 -32.31
CA LYS A 84 29.37 -5.50 -31.68
C LYS A 84 28.85 -5.09 -30.30
N ARG A 85 29.69 -4.44 -29.48
CA ARG A 85 29.28 -4.00 -28.14
C ARG A 85 28.16 -2.97 -28.21
N ILE A 86 28.26 -1.97 -29.09
CA ILE A 86 27.23 -0.95 -29.31
C ILE A 86 25.90 -1.63 -29.68
N ALA A 87 25.90 -2.53 -30.66
CA ALA A 87 24.70 -3.26 -31.06
C ALA A 87 24.07 -4.05 -29.89
N THR A 88 24.88 -4.76 -29.09
CA THR A 88 24.34 -5.48 -27.92
C THR A 88 23.76 -4.54 -26.85
N LEU A 89 24.36 -3.37 -26.66
CA LEU A 89 23.87 -2.38 -25.71
C LEU A 89 22.56 -1.76 -26.19
N GLU A 90 22.44 -1.44 -27.47
CA GLU A 90 21.21 -0.94 -28.07
C GLU A 90 20.06 -1.95 -27.96
N GLU A 91 20.34 -3.23 -28.21
CA GLU A 91 19.36 -4.31 -28.02
C GLU A 91 18.91 -4.42 -26.55
N CYS A 92 19.87 -4.39 -25.62
CA CYS A 92 19.59 -4.43 -24.19
C CYS A 92 18.72 -3.23 -23.76
N LEU A 93 19.07 -2.03 -24.23
CA LEU A 93 18.33 -0.80 -23.95
C LEU A 93 16.88 -0.93 -24.45
N ASN A 94 16.69 -1.42 -25.67
CA ASN A 94 15.36 -1.64 -26.25
C ASN A 94 14.56 -2.69 -25.47
N ASN A 95 15.19 -3.77 -25.01
CA ASN A 95 14.56 -4.77 -24.16
C ASN A 95 14.08 -4.17 -22.82
N ILE A 96 14.95 -3.41 -22.16
CA ILE A 96 14.63 -2.73 -20.90
C ILE A 96 13.49 -1.72 -21.10
N LYS A 97 13.53 -0.90 -22.16
CA LYS A 97 12.44 0.03 -22.51
C LYS A 97 11.09 -0.69 -22.64
N ARG A 98 11.05 -1.81 -23.37
CA ARG A 98 9.83 -2.64 -23.52
C ARG A 98 9.35 -3.21 -22.17
N LYS A 99 10.27 -3.70 -21.33
CA LYS A 99 9.95 -4.20 -19.99
C LYS A 99 9.37 -3.11 -19.10
N VAL A 100 9.98 -1.92 -19.09
CA VAL A 100 9.49 -0.76 -18.34
C VAL A 100 8.09 -0.37 -18.79
N ALA A 101 7.85 -0.25 -20.10
CA ALA A 101 6.52 0.06 -20.64
C ALA A 101 5.47 -0.98 -20.23
N THR A 102 5.83 -2.27 -20.29
CA THR A 102 4.95 -3.37 -19.88
C THR A 102 4.61 -3.30 -18.38
N LEU A 103 5.62 -3.10 -17.53
CA LEU A 103 5.43 -2.99 -16.08
C LEU A 103 4.61 -1.75 -15.71
N GLN A 104 4.84 -0.61 -16.37
CA GLN A 104 4.04 0.60 -16.20
C GLN A 104 2.57 0.36 -16.57
N GLN A 105 2.31 -0.36 -17.66
CA GLN A 105 0.94 -0.73 -18.06
C GLN A 105 0.30 -1.69 -17.05
N GLN A 106 1.04 -2.67 -16.53
CA GLN A 106 0.54 -3.57 -15.50
C GLN A 106 0.22 -2.81 -14.21
N LYS A 107 1.10 -1.89 -13.78
CA LYS A 107 0.90 -1.03 -12.62
C LYS A 107 -0.35 -0.17 -12.78
N SER A 108 -0.55 0.47 -13.93
CA SER A 108 -1.75 1.30 -14.16
C SER A 108 -3.04 0.48 -14.17
N ARG A 109 -3.02 -0.72 -14.78
CA ARG A 109 -4.15 -1.66 -14.75
C ARG A 109 -4.48 -2.12 -13.33
N ALA A 110 -3.48 -2.52 -12.56
CA ALA A 110 -3.65 -2.93 -11.16
C ALA A 110 -4.17 -1.77 -10.31
N ASN A 111 -3.63 -0.57 -10.50
CA ASN A 111 -4.06 0.61 -9.76
C ASN A 111 -5.51 0.99 -10.08
N ARG A 112 -5.91 0.93 -11.36
CA ARG A 112 -7.31 1.15 -11.78
C ARG A 112 -8.26 0.16 -11.11
N ARG A 113 -7.92 -1.14 -11.13
CA ARG A 113 -8.72 -2.19 -10.47
C ARG A 113 -8.82 -1.95 -8.96
N ASN A 114 -7.72 -1.59 -8.32
CA ASN A 114 -7.70 -1.30 -6.88
C ASN A 114 -8.57 -0.07 -6.54
N HIS A 115 -8.49 1.00 -7.34
CA HIS A 115 -9.33 2.18 -7.20
C HIS A 115 -10.81 1.86 -7.35
N GLU A 116 -11.16 1.05 -8.36
CA GLU A 116 -12.54 0.63 -8.59
C GLU A 116 -13.09 -0.22 -7.45
N LEU A 117 -12.33 -1.22 -7.01
CA LEU A 117 -12.69 -2.06 -5.87
C LEU A 117 -12.86 -1.21 -4.59
N THR A 118 -11.90 -0.33 -4.31
CA THR A 118 -11.95 0.58 -3.15
C THR A 118 -13.17 1.49 -3.22
N ARG A 119 -13.49 2.04 -4.40
CA ARG A 119 -14.68 2.88 -4.59
C ARG A 119 -15.97 2.09 -4.33
N ASN A 120 -16.07 0.86 -4.82
CA ASN A 120 -17.26 0.03 -4.61
C ASN A 120 -17.43 -0.37 -3.14
N ILE A 121 -16.35 -0.72 -2.45
CA ILE A 121 -16.38 -1.10 -1.03
C ILE A 121 -16.78 0.10 -0.15
N LYS A 122 -16.29 1.31 -0.45
CA LYS A 122 -16.64 2.56 0.26
C LYS A 122 -18.14 2.89 0.25
N LYS A 123 -18.94 2.30 -0.65
CA LYS A 123 -20.40 2.46 -0.65
C LYS A 123 -21.06 1.79 0.55
N TYR A 124 -20.50 0.68 1.02
CA TYR A 124 -21.07 -0.14 2.08
C TYR A 124 -20.33 0.07 3.40
N LEU A 125 -19.00 0.11 3.34
CA LEU A 125 -18.13 0.20 4.51
C LEU A 125 -17.62 1.62 4.72
N SER A 126 -17.65 2.03 5.98
CA SER A 126 -17.11 3.30 6.43
C SER A 126 -15.57 3.29 6.44
N ARG A 127 -14.93 4.46 6.54
CA ARG A 127 -13.47 4.60 6.49
C ARG A 127 -12.75 3.85 7.62
N ASP A 128 -13.30 3.90 8.84
CA ASP A 128 -12.78 3.21 10.03
C ASP A 128 -12.88 1.69 9.91
N GLN A 129 -13.95 1.19 9.27
CA GLN A 129 -14.10 -0.22 8.91
C GLN A 129 -13.00 -0.67 7.94
N LEU A 130 -12.79 0.09 6.86
CA LEU A 130 -11.71 -0.17 5.90
C LEU A 130 -10.33 -0.17 6.54
N GLN A 131 -10.07 0.82 7.40
CA GLN A 131 -8.80 0.91 8.13
C GLN A 131 -8.62 -0.29 9.08
N GLY A 132 -9.70 -0.80 9.67
CA GLY A 132 -9.71 -2.03 10.46
C GLY A 132 -9.24 -3.25 9.68
N MET A 133 -9.74 -3.40 8.44
CA MET A 133 -9.36 -4.49 7.56
C MET A 133 -7.87 -4.45 7.20
N TRP A 134 -7.31 -3.25 7.00
CA TRP A 134 -5.90 -3.09 6.64
C TRP A 134 -4.94 -3.48 7.75
N THR A 135 -5.28 -3.22 9.01
CA THR A 135 -4.42 -3.50 10.18
C THR A 135 -4.62 -4.89 10.78
N SER A 136 -5.39 -5.78 10.14
CA SER A 136 -5.74 -7.15 10.59
C SER A 136 -6.36 -7.27 12.00
N SER A 137 -6.49 -6.17 12.73
CA SER A 137 -7.08 -6.05 14.05
C SER A 137 -7.89 -4.77 14.18
N MET A 138 -9.02 -4.90 14.86
CA MET A 138 -9.93 -3.80 15.21
C MET A 138 -9.92 -3.48 16.70
N ARG A 139 -9.05 -4.17 17.45
CA ARG A 139 -8.95 -3.99 18.90
C ARG A 139 -8.46 -2.58 19.22
N GLY A 140 -9.15 -1.88 20.10
CA GLY A 140 -8.79 -0.54 20.55
C GLY A 140 -9.09 0.59 19.56
N LYS A 141 -9.65 0.30 18.37
CA LYS A 141 -10.05 1.36 17.43
C LYS A 141 -11.38 1.98 17.87
N GLN A 142 -11.43 3.30 17.79
CA GLN A 142 -12.66 4.06 17.93
C GLN A 142 -13.48 3.95 16.64
N TRP A 143 -14.77 3.66 16.80
CA TRP A 143 -15.71 3.59 15.69
C TRP A 143 -16.31 4.95 15.41
N SER A 144 -16.44 5.29 14.13
CA SER A 144 -17.13 6.51 13.72
C SER A 144 -18.62 6.45 14.07
N ILE A 145 -19.26 7.62 14.22
CA ILE A 145 -20.69 7.70 14.50
C ILE A 145 -21.50 7.00 13.40
N GLU A 146 -21.11 7.17 12.13
CA GLU A 146 -21.73 6.52 10.98
C GLU A 146 -21.70 4.99 11.09
N THR A 147 -20.55 4.41 11.46
CA THR A 147 -20.41 2.97 11.66
C THR A 147 -21.29 2.48 12.79
N ILE A 148 -21.33 3.21 13.91
CA ILE A 148 -22.21 2.87 15.03
C ILE A 148 -23.69 2.90 14.60
N GLN A 149 -24.12 3.95 13.90
CA GLN A 149 -25.50 4.05 13.40
C GLN A 149 -25.87 2.90 12.47
N LYS A 150 -24.98 2.51 11.54
CA LYS A 150 -25.20 1.35 10.65
C LYS A 150 -25.38 0.06 11.44
N GLY A 151 -24.53 -0.20 12.43
CA GLY A 151 -24.67 -1.42 13.25
C GLY A 151 -25.89 -1.39 14.17
N LEU A 152 -26.28 -0.23 14.70
CA LEU A 152 -27.54 -0.10 15.45
C LEU A 152 -28.75 -0.40 14.56
N LYS A 153 -28.81 0.17 13.35
CA LYS A 153 -29.87 -0.13 12.37
C LYS A 153 -29.96 -1.62 12.08
N LEU A 154 -28.83 -2.27 11.82
CA LEU A 154 -28.76 -3.71 11.58
C LEU A 154 -29.24 -4.50 12.81
N ARG A 155 -28.75 -4.15 14.00
CA ARG A 155 -29.10 -4.81 15.28
C ARG A 155 -30.58 -4.68 15.64
N LEU A 156 -31.21 -3.56 15.28
CA LEU A 156 -32.66 -3.35 15.45
C LEU A 156 -33.47 -4.18 14.45
N ALA A 157 -33.01 -4.30 13.21
CA ALA A 157 -33.73 -5.03 12.16
C ALA A 157 -33.75 -6.56 12.38
N CYS A 158 -32.66 -7.16 12.86
CA CYS A 158 -32.52 -8.63 12.94
C CYS A 158 -32.35 -9.20 14.37
N GLY A 159 -32.36 -8.34 15.41
CA GLY A 159 -32.15 -8.78 16.79
C GLY A 159 -30.69 -9.17 17.10
N SER A 160 -30.42 -9.67 18.32
CA SER A 160 -29.06 -10.03 18.78
C SER A 160 -28.51 -11.22 18.02
N ARG A 161 -29.32 -12.28 17.92
CA ARG A 161 -28.92 -13.53 17.27
C ARG A 161 -28.63 -13.31 15.79
N GLY A 162 -29.51 -12.59 15.09
CA GLY A 162 -29.31 -12.21 13.69
C GLY A 162 -28.07 -11.33 13.50
N TYR A 163 -27.87 -10.34 14.38
CA TYR A 163 -26.70 -9.48 14.31
C TYR A 163 -25.38 -10.25 14.49
N ASN A 164 -25.33 -11.16 15.46
CA ASN A 164 -24.14 -11.98 15.69
C ASN A 164 -23.87 -12.94 14.52
N ALA A 165 -24.90 -13.55 13.95
CA ALA A 165 -24.76 -14.35 12.73
C ALA A 165 -24.22 -13.53 11.55
N VAL A 166 -24.76 -12.33 11.32
CA VAL A 166 -24.23 -11.43 10.27
C VAL A 166 -22.80 -11.02 10.57
N ARG A 167 -22.44 -10.78 11.83
CA ARG A 167 -21.08 -10.41 12.23
C ARG A 167 -20.06 -11.53 12.05
N GLU A 168 -20.47 -12.79 12.20
CA GLU A 168 -19.62 -13.95 11.89
C GLU A 168 -19.35 -14.08 10.39
N LEU A 169 -20.34 -13.75 9.56
CA LEU A 169 -20.24 -13.82 8.10
C LEU A 169 -19.61 -12.56 7.47
N ALA A 170 -19.83 -11.40 8.06
CA ALA A 170 -19.45 -10.10 7.53
C ALA A 170 -18.44 -9.40 8.45
N VAL A 171 -17.20 -9.32 8.00
CA VAL A 171 -16.13 -8.52 8.63
C VAL A 171 -16.03 -7.19 7.89
N PRO A 172 -15.99 -6.02 8.57
CA PRO A 172 -15.86 -5.76 9.99
C PRO A 172 -17.08 -5.07 10.62
N LEU A 173 -17.81 -5.80 11.46
CA LEU A 173 -18.83 -5.24 12.33
C LEU A 173 -18.33 -5.11 13.77
N GLN A 174 -18.71 -4.02 14.41
CA GLN A 174 -18.48 -3.75 15.82
C GLN A 174 -19.14 -4.82 16.71
N SER A 175 -18.59 -5.01 17.91
CA SER A 175 -19.21 -5.93 18.87
C SER A 175 -20.55 -5.40 19.38
N GLU A 176 -21.45 -6.31 19.75
CA GLU A 176 -22.72 -5.92 20.39
C GLU A 176 -22.45 -5.10 21.66
N ARG A 177 -21.43 -5.46 22.46
CA ARG A 177 -21.02 -4.68 23.62
C ARG A 177 -20.62 -3.25 23.26
N THR A 178 -19.96 -3.04 22.12
CA THR A 178 -19.60 -1.70 21.64
C THR A 178 -20.85 -0.86 21.32
N LEU A 179 -21.84 -1.47 20.67
CA LEU A 179 -23.11 -0.82 20.38
C LEU A 179 -23.84 -0.43 21.67
N GLN A 180 -23.96 -1.38 22.62
CA GLN A 180 -24.57 -1.16 23.92
C GLN A 180 -23.90 -0.01 24.68
N ARG A 181 -22.57 -0.01 24.82
CA ARG A 181 -21.83 1.08 25.47
C ARG A 181 -22.11 2.44 24.83
N ARG A 182 -22.27 2.50 23.50
CA ARG A 182 -22.60 3.77 22.84
C ARG A 182 -23.99 4.24 23.24
N VAL A 183 -24.98 3.35 23.26
CA VAL A 183 -26.36 3.65 23.64
C VAL A 183 -26.49 3.99 25.12
N GLU A 184 -25.79 3.27 26.00
CA GLU A 184 -25.74 3.53 27.45
C GLU A 184 -25.28 4.96 27.77
N ASN A 185 -24.39 5.51 26.95
CA ASN A 185 -23.90 6.89 27.10
C ASN A 185 -24.89 7.96 26.62
N TYR A 186 -25.97 7.59 25.91
CA TYR A 186 -27.03 8.53 25.57
C TYR A 186 -27.94 8.70 26.77
N LYS A 187 -27.89 9.89 27.38
CA LYS A 187 -28.85 10.31 28.40
C LYS A 187 -30.04 10.95 27.70
N PHE A 188 -31.22 10.37 27.88
CA PHE A 188 -32.46 11.04 27.54
C PHE A 188 -32.77 12.08 28.61
N SER A 189 -33.16 13.29 28.19
CA SER A 189 -33.72 14.25 29.15
C SER A 189 -34.98 13.65 29.79
N PRO A 190 -35.23 13.92 31.08
CA PRO A 190 -36.47 13.50 31.71
C PRO A 190 -37.67 14.03 30.89
N GLY A 191 -38.66 13.16 30.65
CA GLY A 191 -39.81 13.46 29.79
C GLY A 191 -39.71 12.89 28.36
N ILE A 192 -38.60 13.11 27.65
CA ILE A 192 -38.46 12.72 26.24
C ILE A 192 -38.59 11.20 26.04
N LEU A 193 -37.98 10.41 26.92
CA LEU A 193 -38.08 8.94 26.83
C LEU A 193 -39.54 8.47 27.00
N HIS A 194 -40.31 9.12 27.87
CA HIS A 194 -41.71 8.77 28.09
C HIS A 194 -42.54 9.05 26.85
N GLU A 195 -42.36 10.21 26.21
CA GLU A 195 -43.03 10.58 24.97
C GLU A 195 -42.71 9.61 23.81
N VAL A 196 -41.43 9.26 23.65
CA VAL A 196 -41.00 8.29 22.61
C VAL A 196 -41.60 6.92 22.87
N LEU A 197 -41.55 6.43 24.11
CA LEU A 197 -42.11 5.12 24.47
C LEU A 197 -43.64 5.09 24.34
N MET A 198 -44.35 6.14 24.74
CA MET A 198 -45.79 6.25 24.57
C MET A 198 -46.19 6.25 23.10
N SER A 199 -45.47 7.00 22.27
CA SER A 199 -45.69 7.05 20.81
C SER A 199 -45.49 5.68 20.16
N LEU A 200 -44.45 4.95 20.59
CA LEU A 200 -44.21 3.57 20.14
C LEU A 200 -45.30 2.62 20.62
N ALA A 201 -45.76 2.74 21.87
CA ALA A 201 -46.81 1.90 22.44
C ALA A 201 -48.16 2.08 21.72
N LEU A 202 -48.54 3.31 21.37
CA LEU A 202 -49.73 3.59 20.56
C LEU A 202 -49.66 2.92 19.20
N LYS A 203 -48.49 2.97 18.55
CA LYS A 203 -48.27 2.34 17.24
C LYS A 203 -48.37 0.81 17.30
N VAL A 204 -47.84 0.18 18.36
CA VAL A 204 -47.93 -1.27 18.57
C VAL A 204 -49.38 -1.70 18.83
N LYS A 205 -50.16 -0.93 19.61
CA LYS A 205 -51.58 -1.22 19.85
C LYS A 205 -52.40 -1.21 18.55
N GLY A 206 -52.10 -0.31 17.62
CA GLY A 206 -52.75 -0.25 16.31
C GLY A 206 -52.39 -1.39 15.35
N TRP A 207 -51.40 -2.23 15.67
CA TRP A 207 -51.01 -3.40 14.86
C TRP A 207 -51.66 -4.70 15.33
N CYS A 208 -52.32 -4.69 16.50
CA CYS A 208 -53.03 -5.84 17.07
C CYS A 208 -54.56 -5.76 16.88
N SER A 209 -55.05 -4.98 15.90
CA SER A 209 -56.45 -4.95 15.45
C SER A 209 -56.53 -5.47 14.03
#